data_AF-A0A537ZWN5-F1
#
_entry.id   AF-A0A537ZWN5-F1
#
_cell.length_a   1.000
_cell.length_b   1.000
_cell.length_c   1.000
_cell.angle_alpha   90.00
_cell.angle_beta   90.00
_cell.angle_gamma   90.00
#
_symmetry.space_group_name_H-M   'P 1'
#
loop_
_entity.id
_entity.type
_entity.pdbx_description
1 polymer ?
#
loop_
_entity_poly.entity_id
_entity_poly.type
_entity_poly.pdbx_seq_one_letter_code
_entity_poly.pdbx_strand_id
1 'polypeptide(L)'
;MAAVKVGVNGFGRIGRNLFRAAHEAGSELEFVAVNDITDAATLAHLLKYDSILGRFPGRIEAGDDAIVVDGQEIKVLAERDPAALPWRELG
;
A
#
# COMPACT_ATOMS: atom_id res chain seq x y z
N MET A 1 13.93 -6.13 -17.12
CA MET A 1 12.58 -6.73 -17.24
C MET A 1 11.60 -5.74 -16.62
N ALA A 2 10.33 -5.72 -17.04
CA ALA A 2 9.35 -4.83 -16.41
C ALA A 2 9.00 -5.36 -15.01
N ALA A 3 8.94 -4.48 -14.01
CA ALA A 3 8.55 -4.83 -12.65
C ALA A 3 7.13 -5.40 -12.60
N VAL A 4 6.89 -6.38 -11.72
CA VAL A 4 5.53 -6.90 -11.50
C VAL A 4 4.76 -5.90 -10.66
N LYS A 5 3.65 -5.39 -11.20
CA LYS A 5 2.76 -4.45 -10.53
C LYS A 5 1.79 -5.18 -9.61
N VAL A 6 1.63 -4.66 -8.40
CA VAL A 6 0.83 -5.28 -7.34
C VAL A 6 -0.22 -4.29 -6.84
N GLY A 7 -1.48 -4.72 -6.94
CA GLY A 7 -2.60 -4.13 -6.21
C GLY A 7 -2.93 -4.97 -4.98
N VAL A 8 -3.25 -4.33 -3.85
CA VAL A 8 -3.65 -5.04 -2.62
C VAL A 8 -5.09 -4.69 -2.27
N ASN A 9 -5.99 -5.67 -2.28
CA ASN A 9 -7.37 -5.49 -1.82
C ASN A 9 -7.50 -5.93 -0.35
N GLY A 10 -7.70 -4.96 0.55
CA GLY A 10 -7.67 -5.11 1.99
C GLY A 10 -6.28 -4.82 2.57
N PHE A 11 -6.08 -3.61 3.10
CA PHE A 11 -4.81 -3.15 3.69
C PHE A 11 -4.78 -3.33 5.22
N GLY A 12 -5.34 -4.46 5.65
CA GLY A 12 -5.27 -4.96 7.02
C GLY A 12 -3.89 -5.55 7.37
N ARG A 13 -3.85 -6.39 8.40
CA ARG A 13 -2.58 -6.95 8.91
C ARG A 13 -1.76 -7.67 7.84
N ILE A 14 -2.39 -8.52 7.02
CA ILE A 14 -1.67 -9.27 5.98
C ILE A 14 -1.22 -8.35 4.84
N GLY A 15 -2.07 -7.45 4.36
CA GLY A 15 -1.70 -6.50 3.30
C GLY A 15 -0.52 -5.61 3.68
N ARG A 16 -0.53 -5.06 4.91
CA ARG A 16 0.61 -4.26 5.41
C ARG A 16 1.87 -5.08 5.63
N ASN A 17 1.75 -6.31 6.10
CA ASN A 17 2.90 -7.19 6.31
C ASN A 17 3.51 -7.67 4.98
N LEU A 18 2.68 -7.91 3.96
CA LEU A 18 3.15 -8.18 2.60
C LEU A 18 3.98 -7.01 2.07
N PHE A 19 3.46 -5.78 2.18
CA PHE A 19 4.18 -4.58 1.77
C PHE A 19 5.51 -4.43 2.53
N ARG A 20 5.49 -4.58 3.86
CA ARG A 20 6.68 -4.53 4.71
C ARG A 20 7.74 -5.55 4.31
N ALA A 21 7.33 -6.81 4.12
CA ALA A 21 8.25 -7.88 3.74
C ALA A 21 8.86 -7.64 2.36
N ALA A 22 8.07 -7.16 1.39
CA ALA A 22 8.57 -6.83 0.05
C ALA A 22 9.57 -5.66 0.08
N HIS A 23 9.29 -4.62 0.89
CA HIS A 23 10.20 -3.48 1.09
C HIS A 23 11.52 -3.91 1.74
N GLU A 24 11.46 -4.67 2.83
CA GLU A 24 12.64 -5.18 3.54
C GLU A 24 13.49 -6.12 2.68
N ALA A 25 12.84 -6.94 1.84
CA ALA A 25 13.53 -7.84 0.92
C ALA A 25 14.17 -7.12 -0.29
N GLY A 26 13.95 -5.80 -0.47
CA GLY A 26 14.41 -5.07 -1.66
C GLY A 26 13.80 -5.64 -2.95
N SER A 27 12.54 -6.06 -2.88
CA SER A 27 11.86 -6.73 -3.98
C SER A 27 11.67 -5.83 -5.20
N GLU A 28 11.67 -6.40 -6.40
CA GLU A 28 11.32 -5.70 -7.66
C GLU A 28 9.80 -5.53 -7.87
N LEU A 29 8.98 -5.73 -6.83
CA LEU A 29 7.53 -5.51 -6.88
C LEU A 29 7.20 -4.03 -6.82
N GLU A 30 6.34 -3.57 -7.74
CA GLU A 30 5.83 -2.20 -7.77
C GLU A 30 4.41 -2.17 -7.20
N PHE A 31 4.25 -1.68 -5.97
CA PHE A 31 2.92 -1.53 -5.37
C PHE A 31 2.25 -0.27 -5.92
N VAL A 32 1.26 -0.46 -6.80
CA VAL A 32 0.61 0.66 -7.51
C VAL A 32 -0.64 1.17 -6.80
N ALA A 33 -1.32 0.31 -6.05
CA ALA A 33 -2.54 0.68 -5.34
C ALA A 33 -2.90 -0.26 -4.19
N VAL A 34 -3.61 0.29 -3.21
CA VAL A 34 -4.29 -0.45 -2.14
C VAL A 34 -5.76 -0.07 -2.14
N ASN A 35 -6.65 -1.03 -1.91
CA ASN A 35 -8.07 -0.79 -1.68
C ASN A 35 -8.43 -1.12 -0.24
N ASP A 36 -9.08 -0.20 0.47
CA ASP A 36 -9.61 -0.41 1.82
C ASP A 36 -10.79 0.53 2.08
N ILE A 37 -11.58 0.27 3.14
CA ILE A 37 -12.73 1.10 3.51
C ILE A 37 -12.37 2.26 4.43
N THR A 38 -11.07 2.53 4.60
CA THR A 38 -10.50 3.53 5.49
C THR A 38 -9.69 4.56 4.70
N ASP A 39 -9.59 5.80 5.19
CA ASP A 39 -8.86 6.88 4.52
C ASP A 39 -7.34 6.68 4.45
N ALA A 40 -6.71 7.36 3.49
CA ALA A 40 -5.28 7.27 3.22
C ALA A 40 -4.41 7.67 4.43
N ALA A 41 -4.82 8.68 5.20
CA ALA A 41 -4.08 9.13 6.38
C ALA A 41 -4.03 8.05 7.47
N THR A 42 -5.15 7.37 7.70
CA THR A 42 -5.25 6.25 8.63
C THR A 42 -4.44 5.06 8.14
N LEU A 43 -4.52 4.70 6.85
CA LEU A 43 -3.72 3.60 6.30
C LEU A 43 -2.21 3.89 6.37
N ALA A 44 -1.79 5.13 6.07
CA ALA A 44 -0.41 5.57 6.21
C ALA A 44 0.05 5.47 7.68
N HIS A 45 -0.78 5.89 8.63
CA HIS A 45 -0.48 5.74 10.06
C HIS A 45 -0.32 4.26 10.45
N LEU A 46 -1.23 3.39 10.03
CA LEU A 46 -1.21 1.96 10.33
C LEU A 46 -0.05 1.21 9.67
N LEU A 47 0.45 1.69 8.53
CA LEU A 47 1.66 1.17 7.90
C LEU A 47 2.91 1.61 8.67
N LYS A 48 2.96 2.90 9.04
CA LYS A 48 4.07 3.52 9.78
C LYS A 48 4.25 2.92 11.17
N TYR A 49 3.18 2.59 11.87
CA TYR A 49 3.21 2.07 13.24
C TYR A 49 2.51 0.71 13.34
N ASP A 50 3.30 -0.34 13.61
CA ASP A 50 2.78 -1.67 13.91
C ASP A 50 3.17 -2.05 15.35
N SER A 51 2.23 -2.61 16.12
CA SER A 51 2.46 -2.96 17.52
C SER A 51 3.41 -4.16 17.71
N ILE A 52 3.52 -5.04 16.71
CA ILE A 52 4.35 -6.26 16.77
C ILE A 52 5.68 -6.03 16.07
N LEU A 53 5.65 -5.40 14.89
CA LEU A 53 6.83 -5.18 14.04
C LEU A 53 7.46 -3.80 14.24
N GLY A 54 6.93 -2.98 15.15
CA GLY A 54 7.42 -1.65 15.44
C GLY A 54 7.20 -0.65 14.29
N ARG A 55 8.02 0.40 14.27
CA ARG A 55 7.93 1.47 13.28
C ARG A 55 8.45 1.01 11.91
N PHE A 56 7.79 1.43 10.84
CA PHE A 56 8.27 1.20 9.47
C PHE A 56 9.65 1.86 9.26
N PRO A 57 10.62 1.18 8.63
CA PRO A 57 11.99 1.69 8.51
C PRO A 57 12.13 2.87 7.53
N GLY A 58 11.24 2.98 6.54
CA GLY A 58 11.23 4.07 5.57
C GLY A 58 10.41 5.31 6.00
N ARG A 59 10.41 6.31 5.13
CA ARG A 59 9.59 7.53 5.26
C ARG A 59 8.18 7.23 4.79
N ILE A 60 7.20 7.47 5.65
CA ILE A 60 5.76 7.35 5.34
C ILE A 60 5.10 8.70 5.49
N GLU A 61 4.40 9.11 4.44
CA GLU A 61 3.55 10.31 4.39
C GLU A 61 2.16 9.97 3.87
N ALA A 62 1.16 10.72 4.31
CA ALA A 62 -0.19 10.65 3.78
C ALA A 62 -0.35 11.73 2.72
N GLY A 63 -0.77 11.34 1.51
CA GLY A 63 -1.37 12.25 0.53
C GLY A 63 -2.89 12.28 0.70
N ASP A 64 -3.57 12.98 -0.20
CA ASP A 64 -5.03 13.08 -0.18
C ASP A 64 -5.68 11.71 -0.44
N ASP A 65 -5.30 11.04 -1.53
CA ASP A 65 -5.79 9.71 -1.94
C ASP A 65 -4.64 8.71 -2.16
N ALA A 66 -3.55 8.86 -1.40
CA ALA A 66 -2.35 8.04 -1.56
C ALA A 66 -1.54 7.89 -0.26
N ILE A 67 -0.76 6.82 -0.21
CA ILE A 67 0.32 6.65 0.77
C ILE A 67 1.63 6.89 0.03
N VAL A 68 2.48 7.78 0.54
CA VAL A 68 3.83 8.01 -0.01
C VAL A 68 4.84 7.24 0.84
N VAL A 69 5.55 6.31 0.22
CA VAL A 69 6.60 5.51 0.87
C VAL A 69 7.94 5.78 0.18
N ASP A 70 8.88 6.35 0.91
CA ASP A 70 10.22 6.71 0.39
C ASP A 70 10.17 7.54 -0.92
N GLY A 71 9.13 8.37 -1.06
CA GLY A 71 8.89 9.20 -2.25
C GLY A 71 8.12 8.52 -3.38
N GLN A 72 7.75 7.25 -3.23
CA GLN A 72 6.89 6.52 -4.17
C GLN A 72 5.43 6.58 -3.74
N GLU A 73 4.54 6.96 -4.64
CA GLU A 73 3.10 7.03 -4.40
C GLU A 73 2.42 5.67 -4.61
N ILE A 74 1.58 5.29 -3.64
CA ILE A 74 0.70 4.14 -3.70
C ILE A 74 -0.73 4.66 -3.60
N LYS A 75 -1.52 4.47 -4.67
CA LYS A 75 -2.89 4.99 -4.71
C LYS A 75 -3.78 4.27 -3.69
N VAL A 76 -4.60 5.02 -2.96
CA VAL A 76 -5.62 4.48 -2.07
C VAL A 76 -6.97 4.52 -2.77
N LEU A 77 -7.65 3.38 -2.80
CA LEU A 77 -8.98 3.20 -3.33
C LEU A 77 -9.92 2.81 -2.18
N ALA A 78 -11.20 3.16 -2.32
CA ALA A 78 -12.24 2.84 -1.36
C ALA A 78 -13.49 2.27 -2.04
N GLU A 79 -13.28 1.21 -2.83
CA GLU A 79 -14.34 0.49 -3.55
C GLU A 79 -14.74 -0.78 -2.81
N ARG A 80 -16.05 -0.99 -2.66
CA ARG A 80 -16.64 -2.16 -1.98
C ARG A 80 -16.81 -3.36 -2.90
N ASP A 81 -17.14 -3.12 -4.18
CA ASP A 81 -17.26 -4.16 -5.18
C ASP A 81 -15.89 -4.43 -5.83
N PRO A 82 -15.25 -5.58 -5.59
CA PRO A 82 -13.95 -5.88 -6.19
C PRO A 82 -13.96 -5.87 -7.72
N ALA A 83 -15.11 -6.07 -8.36
CA ALA A 83 -15.24 -6.01 -9.82
C ALA A 83 -15.18 -4.57 -10.38
N ALA A 84 -15.48 -3.56 -9.56
CA ALA A 84 -15.43 -2.15 -9.95
C ALA A 84 -14.02 -1.53 -9.82
N LEU A 85 -13.06 -2.27 -9.24
CA LEU A 85 -11.70 -1.78 -9.06
C LEU A 85 -10.98 -1.62 -10.41
N PRO A 86 -10.38 -0.45 -10.70
CA PRO A 86 -9.80 -0.14 -12.02
C PRO A 86 -8.39 -0.72 -12.19
N TRP A 87 -8.16 -1.99 -11.82
CA TRP A 87 -6.82 -2.59 -11.81
C TRP A 87 -6.10 -2.49 -13.15
N ARG A 88 -6.84 -2.70 -14.25
CA ARG A 88 -6.30 -2.62 -15.61
C ARG A 88 -5.75 -1.23 -15.98
N GLU A 89 -6.29 -0.17 -15.37
CA GLU A 89 -5.85 1.21 -15.61
C GLU A 89 -4.61 1.56 -14.79
N LEU A 90 -4.39 0.84 -13.69
CA LEU A 90 -3.28 1.06 -12.75
C LEU A 90 -2.01 0.29 -13.18
N GLY A 91 -2.13 -0.66 -14.11
CA GLY A 91 -1.03 -1.34 -14.79
C GLY A 91 -1.23 -2.84 -14.88
#